data_AF-A0A2V7CG65-F1
#
_entry.id   AF-A0A2V7CG65-F1
#
_cell.length_a   1.000
_cell.length_b   1.000
_cell.length_c   1.000
_cell.angle_alpha   90.00
_cell.angle_beta   90.00
_cell.angle_gamma   90.00
#
_symmetry.space_group_name_H-M   'P 1'
#
loop_
_entity.id
_entity.type
_entity.pdbx_description
1 polymer ?
#
loop_
_entity_poly.entity_id
_entity_poly.type
_entity_poly.pdbx_seq_one_letter_code
_entity_poly.pdbx_strand_id
1 'polypeptide(L)'
;MRRREEGRRPGRAPGSAGFTLIEVAVALAILGVGVVTCLQIFGASLRMQQRASRETRAVLAARAAMDALIATPEIQDHSDDRDSAEGFRTHVLVRHAGRDEGLSDKALDFQSDYSLRYLQIDVTWQDGVGAKTYTLKSLRMAPENE
;
A
#
# COMPACT_ATOMS: atom_id res chain seq x y z
N MET A 1 -59.21 67.10 -40.12
CA MET A 1 -59.45 65.70 -39.70
C MET A 1 -58.45 64.82 -40.44
N ARG A 2 -57.57 63.98 -39.90
CA ARG A 2 -57.32 63.41 -38.56
C ARG A 2 -55.81 63.12 -38.45
N ARG A 3 -55.19 63.46 -37.32
CA ARG A 3 -53.84 63.06 -36.93
C ARG A 3 -53.92 61.59 -36.49
N ARG A 4 -53.13 60.68 -37.10
CA ARG A 4 -53.02 59.30 -36.64
C ARG A 4 -52.03 59.26 -35.48
N GLU A 5 -52.52 58.91 -34.30
CA GLU A 5 -51.68 58.60 -33.15
C GLU A 5 -51.23 57.15 -33.25
N GLU A 6 -49.94 56.94 -33.44
CA GLU A 6 -49.32 55.63 -33.36
C GLU A 6 -49.29 55.17 -31.90
N GLY A 7 -50.10 54.17 -31.59
CA GLY A 7 -50.15 53.53 -30.29
C GLY A 7 -48.79 52.92 -29.92
N ARG A 8 -48.10 53.57 -28.98
CA ARG A 8 -46.95 53.01 -28.25
C ARG A 8 -47.40 51.73 -27.54
N ARG A 9 -47.04 50.56 -28.08
CA ARG A 9 -47.25 49.28 -27.39
C ARG A 9 -46.43 49.29 -26.08
N PRO A 10 -47.04 49.02 -24.91
CA PRO A 10 -46.28 48.92 -23.68
C PRO A 10 -45.37 47.69 -23.78
N GLY A 11 -44.06 47.91 -23.67
CA GLY A 11 -43.09 46.84 -23.53
C GLY A 11 -43.42 46.03 -22.29
N ARG A 12 -43.67 44.74 -22.47
CA ARG A 12 -43.96 43.81 -21.38
C ARG A 12 -42.78 43.84 -20.41
N ALA A 13 -43.02 44.28 -19.18
CA ALA A 13 -42.02 44.21 -18.13
C ALA A 13 -41.54 42.75 -17.99
N PRO A 14 -40.22 42.50 -17.83
CA PRO A 14 -39.74 41.15 -17.60
C PRO A 14 -40.39 40.65 -16.30
N GLY A 15 -41.22 39.61 -16.44
CA GLY A 15 -41.90 39.00 -15.29
C GLY A 15 -40.85 38.50 -14.31
N SER A 16 -41.07 38.78 -13.03
CA SER A 16 -40.31 38.19 -11.92
C SER A 16 -40.37 36.67 -12.01
N ALA A 17 -39.27 36.05 -12.46
CA ALA A 17 -39.13 34.61 -12.48
C ALA A 17 -39.04 34.11 -11.02
N GLY A 18 -40.11 33.48 -10.54
CA GLY A 18 -40.07 32.75 -9.27
C GLY A 18 -39.31 31.44 -9.44
N PHE A 19 -38.63 31.01 -8.37
CA PHE A 19 -37.93 29.72 -8.30
C PHE A 19 -38.94 28.58 -8.45
N THR A 20 -38.63 27.59 -9.30
CA THR A 20 -39.57 26.48 -9.54
C THR A 20 -39.35 25.35 -8.54
N LEU A 21 -40.39 24.57 -8.20
CA LEU A 21 -40.26 23.38 -7.35
C LEU A 21 -39.25 22.38 -7.95
N ILE A 22 -39.22 22.27 -9.28
CA ILE A 22 -38.29 21.38 -9.99
C ILE A 22 -36.84 21.85 -9.83
N GLU A 23 -36.58 23.15 -9.72
CA GLU A 23 -35.24 23.69 -9.51
C GLU A 23 -34.68 23.33 -8.13
N VAL A 24 -35.50 23.42 -7.08
CA VAL A 24 -35.12 22.97 -5.73
C VAL A 24 -34.87 21.46 -5.72
N ALA A 25 -35.74 20.69 -6.39
CA ALA A 25 -35.59 19.24 -6.47
C ALA A 25 -34.30 18.84 -7.20
N VAL A 26 -33.96 19.50 -8.31
CA VAL A 26 -32.70 19.28 -9.04
C VAL A 26 -31.49 19.70 -8.20
N ALA A 27 -31.56 20.84 -7.51
CA ALA A 27 -30.48 21.29 -6.63
C ALA A 27 -30.21 20.29 -5.48
N LEU A 28 -31.27 19.79 -4.84
CA LEU A 28 -31.16 18.74 -3.82
C LEU A 28 -30.65 17.42 -4.39
N ALA A 29 -31.04 17.05 -5.61
CA ALA A 29 -30.53 15.86 -6.28
C ALA A 29 -29.02 15.97 -6.53
N ILE A 30 -28.54 17.10 -7.05
CA ILE A 30 -27.12 17.37 -7.27
C ILE A 30 -26.36 17.36 -5.93
N LEU A 31 -26.91 18.00 -4.90
CA LEU A 31 -26.33 17.99 -3.56
C LEU A 31 -26.20 16.56 -3.02
N GLY A 32 -27.24 15.74 -3.17
CA GLY A 32 -27.24 14.34 -2.77
C GLY A 32 -26.14 13.54 -3.45
N VAL A 33 -25.99 13.68 -4.77
CA VAL A 33 -24.91 13.05 -5.54
C VAL A 33 -23.53 13.49 -5.04
N GLY A 34 -23.36 14.79 -4.77
CA GLY A 34 -22.12 15.34 -4.23
C GLY A 34 -21.75 14.72 -2.87
N VAL A 35 -22.70 14.68 -1.93
CA VAL A 35 -22.50 14.10 -0.60
C VAL A 35 -22.13 12.60 -0.68
N VAL A 36 -22.84 11.83 -1.50
CA VAL A 36 -22.55 10.40 -1.70
C VAL A 36 -21.15 10.21 -2.26
N THR A 37 -20.76 11.01 -3.26
CA THR A 37 -19.42 10.95 -3.86
C THR A 37 -18.33 11.25 -2.83
N CYS A 38 -18.51 12.28 -2.00
CA CYS A 38 -17.57 12.59 -0.92
C CYS A 38 -17.42 11.44 0.08
N LEU A 39 -18.53 10.80 0.47
CA LEU A 39 -18.50 9.66 1.39
C LEU A 39 -17.79 8.45 0.78
N GLN A 40 -18.00 8.19 -0.52
CA GLN A 40 -17.32 7.12 -1.24
C GLN A 40 -15.80 7.34 -1.30
N ILE A 41 -15.36 8.56 -1.63
CA ILE A 41 -13.94 8.94 -1.64
C ILE A 41 -13.35 8.78 -0.25
N PHE A 42 -14.03 9.28 0.78
CA PHE A 42 -13.56 9.15 2.16
C PHE A 42 -13.41 7.69 2.59
N GLY A 43 -14.40 6.84 2.27
CA GLY A 43 -14.32 5.41 2.52
C GLY A 43 -13.18 4.72 1.77
N ALA A 44 -12.91 5.14 0.53
CA ALA A 44 -11.77 4.66 -0.25
C ALA A 44 -10.43 5.08 0.39
N SER A 45 -10.30 6.32 0.84
CA SER A 45 -9.11 6.84 1.54
C SER A 45 -8.82 6.07 2.83
N LEU A 46 -9.84 5.77 3.64
CA LEU A 46 -9.66 4.98 4.86
C LEU A 46 -9.15 3.56 4.56
N ARG A 47 -9.71 2.90 3.54
CA ARG A 47 -9.22 1.58 3.10
C ARG A 47 -7.77 1.65 2.61
N MET A 48 -7.44 2.67 1.81
CA MET A 48 -6.07 2.90 1.34
C MET A 48 -5.10 3.08 2.51
N GLN A 49 -5.47 3.89 3.50
CA GLN A 49 -4.65 4.14 4.68
C GLN A 49 -4.43 2.86 5.51
N GLN A 50 -5.46 2.02 5.67
CA GLN A 50 -5.33 0.73 6.35
C GLN A 50 -4.37 -0.21 5.61
N ARG A 51 -4.45 -0.28 4.27
CA ARG A 51 -3.52 -1.07 3.45
C ARG A 51 -2.08 -0.58 3.59
N ALA A 52 -1.86 0.73 3.46
CA ALA A 52 -0.54 1.35 3.62
C ALA A 52 0.05 1.12 5.03
N SER A 53 -0.78 1.20 6.06
CA SER A 53 -0.38 0.89 7.44
C SER A 53 0.02 -0.58 7.59
N ARG A 54 -0.75 -1.51 7.02
CA ARG A 54 -0.44 -2.94 7.06
C ARG A 54 0.85 -3.27 6.32
N GLU A 55 1.07 -2.66 5.15
CA GLU A 55 2.31 -2.81 4.39
C GLU A 55 3.52 -2.29 5.16
N THR A 56 3.43 -1.11 5.76
CA THR A 56 4.49 -0.57 6.64
C THR A 56 4.80 -1.53 7.78
N ARG A 57 3.78 -2.10 8.44
CA ARG A 57 3.97 -3.07 9.51
C ARG A 57 4.62 -4.37 9.04
N ALA A 58 4.28 -4.87 7.86
CA ALA A 58 4.92 -6.05 7.29
C ALA A 58 6.40 -5.81 6.99
N VAL A 59 6.75 -4.64 6.45
CA VAL A 59 8.14 -4.23 6.23
C VAL A 59 8.91 -4.11 7.55
N LEU A 60 8.31 -3.49 8.57
CA LEU A 60 8.91 -3.39 9.90
C LEU A 60 9.09 -4.78 10.54
N ALA A 61 8.15 -5.70 10.36
CA ALA A 61 8.26 -7.07 10.84
C ALA A 61 9.40 -7.82 10.14
N ALA A 62 9.52 -7.70 8.81
CA ALA A 62 10.61 -8.29 8.05
C ALA A 62 11.98 -7.76 8.51
N ARG A 63 12.07 -6.44 8.71
CA ARG A 63 13.29 -5.80 9.18
C ARG A 63 13.64 -6.21 10.60
N ALA A 64 12.68 -6.22 11.51
CA ALA A 64 12.89 -6.68 12.88
C ALA A 64 13.35 -8.16 12.93
N ALA A 65 12.78 -9.02 12.08
CA ALA A 65 13.20 -10.42 11.97
C ALA A 65 14.63 -10.55 11.44
N MET A 66 15.00 -9.76 10.43
CA MET A 66 16.37 -9.71 9.91
C MET A 66 17.36 -9.16 10.93
N ASP A 67 17.02 -8.08 11.63
CA ASP A 67 17.87 -7.49 12.66
C ASP A 67 18.11 -8.48 13.82
N ALA A 68 17.07 -9.21 14.25
CA ALA A 68 17.19 -10.27 15.25
C ALA A 68 18.08 -11.43 14.76
N LEU A 69 17.94 -11.83 13.50
CA LEU A 69 18.77 -12.87 12.90
C LEU A 69 20.25 -12.42 12.85
N ILE A 70 20.52 -11.21 12.35
CA ILE A 70 21.87 -10.62 12.30
C ILE A 70 22.49 -10.49 13.70
N ALA A 71 21.70 -10.22 14.74
CA ALA A 71 22.19 -10.13 16.11
C ALA A 71 22.52 -11.48 16.77
N THR A 72 22.15 -12.61 16.14
CA THR A 72 22.39 -13.95 16.71
C THR A 72 23.88 -14.29 16.64
N PRO A 73 24.57 -14.62 17.75
CA PRO A 73 26.02 -14.84 17.75
C PRO A 73 26.45 -15.96 16.80
N GLU A 74 25.72 -17.07 16.84
CA GLU A 74 25.98 -18.26 16.05
C GLU A 74 24.80 -18.53 15.11
N ILE A 75 25.01 -18.35 13.81
CA ILE A 75 23.99 -18.61 12.79
C ILE A 75 24.29 -19.96 12.14
N GLN A 76 23.33 -20.87 12.25
CA GLN A 76 23.35 -22.17 11.58
C GLN A 76 22.36 -22.17 10.43
N ASP A 77 22.56 -23.09 9.48
CA ASP A 77 21.63 -23.25 8.36
C ASP A 77 20.30 -23.78 8.89
N HIS A 78 19.24 -23.04 8.58
CA HIS A 78 17.90 -23.42 8.97
C HIS A 78 16.87 -22.74 8.08
N SER A 79 15.68 -23.32 8.03
CA SER A 79 14.48 -22.66 7.52
C SER A 79 13.38 -22.74 8.56
N ASP A 80 12.67 -21.65 8.80
CA ASP A 80 11.58 -21.60 9.77
C ASP A 80 10.40 -20.76 9.27
N ASP A 81 9.19 -21.19 9.62
CA ASP A 81 7.94 -20.52 9.27
C ASP A 81 7.22 -20.10 10.55
N ARG A 82 6.92 -18.80 10.65
CA ARG A 82 6.28 -18.21 11.83
C ARG A 82 5.07 -17.40 11.43
N ASP A 83 3.93 -17.72 12.01
CA ASP A 83 2.73 -16.90 11.88
C ASP A 83 2.66 -15.89 13.04
N SER A 84 2.29 -14.65 12.71
CA SER A 84 2.04 -13.57 13.67
C SER A 84 0.56 -13.47 13.99
N ALA A 85 0.24 -13.02 15.22
CA ALA A 85 -1.12 -12.67 15.61
C ALA A 85 -1.76 -11.60 14.69
N GLU A 86 -0.96 -10.80 13.99
CA GLU A 86 -1.42 -9.81 12.99
C GLU A 86 -1.71 -10.41 11.60
N GLY A 87 -1.61 -11.74 11.46
CA GLY A 87 -1.85 -12.47 10.22
C GLY A 87 -0.75 -12.30 9.18
N PHE A 88 0.49 -12.09 9.64
CA PHE A 88 1.69 -12.14 8.81
C PHE A 88 2.29 -13.54 8.89
N ARG A 89 2.69 -14.08 7.74
CA ARG A 89 3.50 -15.31 7.67
C ARG A 89 4.92 -14.92 7.34
N THR A 90 5.85 -15.28 8.22
CA THR A 90 7.27 -14.98 8.06
C THR A 90 8.01 -16.28 7.80
N HIS A 91 8.60 -16.41 6.62
CA HIS A 91 9.54 -17.47 6.27
C HIS A 91 10.96 -16.95 6.43
N VAL A 92 11.80 -17.68 7.17
CA VAL A 92 13.22 -17.40 7.36
C VAL A 92 14.00 -18.48 6.67
N LEU A 93 14.99 -18.11 5.87
CA LEU A 93 15.94 -19.02 5.26
C LEU A 93 17.36 -18.55 5.56
N VAL A 94 18.13 -19.44 6.17
CA VAL A 94 19.56 -19.32 6.35
C VAL A 94 20.23 -20.50 5.64
N ARG A 95 21.17 -20.19 4.76
CA ARG A 95 21.99 -21.19 4.08
C ARG A 95 23.39 -20.67 3.84
N HIS A 96 24.32 -21.55 3.53
CA HIS A 96 25.59 -21.16 2.94
C HIS A 96 25.37 -20.39 1.63
N ALA A 97 26.06 -19.26 1.48
CA ALA A 97 26.02 -18.47 0.25
C ALA A 97 26.82 -19.19 -0.84
N GLY A 98 26.30 -19.19 -2.06
CA GLY A 98 26.91 -19.93 -3.15
C GLY A 98 26.64 -19.31 -4.52
N ARG A 99 26.53 -20.18 -5.52
CA ARG A 99 26.38 -19.77 -6.93
C ARG A 99 25.08 -19.02 -7.20
N ASP A 100 24.02 -19.32 -6.46
CA ASP A 100 22.72 -18.65 -6.54
C ASP A 100 22.83 -17.15 -6.24
N GLU A 101 23.79 -16.75 -5.39
CA GLU A 101 24.09 -15.37 -5.03
C GLU A 101 25.16 -14.74 -5.93
N GLY A 102 25.59 -15.42 -7.00
CA GLY A 102 26.62 -14.93 -7.93
C GLY A 102 28.05 -15.07 -7.41
N LEU A 103 28.27 -15.84 -6.34
CA LEU A 103 29.59 -16.11 -5.79
C LEU A 103 30.28 -17.22 -6.61
N SER A 104 31.57 -17.00 -6.90
CA SER A 104 32.43 -17.99 -7.55
C SER A 104 33.08 -18.88 -6.49
N ASP A 105 33.42 -20.13 -6.80
CA ASP A 105 34.12 -21.03 -5.88
C ASP A 105 35.42 -20.40 -5.34
N LYS A 106 36.12 -19.60 -6.15
CA LYS A 106 37.32 -18.84 -5.72
C LYS A 106 37.02 -17.69 -4.74
N ALA A 107 35.81 -17.17 -4.74
CA ALA A 107 35.34 -16.14 -3.81
C ALA A 107 34.76 -16.76 -2.53
N LEU A 108 34.53 -18.07 -2.52
CA LEU A 108 34.13 -18.87 -1.35
C LEU A 108 35.35 -19.55 -0.70
N ASP A 109 36.48 -19.61 -1.42
CA ASP A 109 37.79 -20.15 -1.00
C ASP A 109 38.53 -19.22 -0.01
N PHE A 110 37.81 -18.70 0.98
CA PHE A 110 38.43 -18.05 2.13
C PHE A 110 39.13 -19.14 2.96
N GLN A 111 40.46 -19.16 2.98
CA GLN A 111 41.26 -20.05 3.85
C GLN A 111 41.17 -19.70 5.35
N SER A 112 39.98 -19.42 5.87
CA SER A 112 39.81 -18.92 7.24
C SER A 112 38.59 -19.59 7.85
N ASP A 113 38.54 -19.65 9.17
CA ASP A 113 37.48 -20.27 9.97
C ASP A 113 36.10 -19.58 9.83
N TYR A 114 35.74 -19.05 8.64
CA TYR A 114 34.61 -18.19 8.36
C TYR A 114 34.00 -18.44 6.97
N SER A 115 32.69 -18.65 6.96
CA SER A 115 31.84 -18.80 5.77
C SER A 115 30.91 -17.59 5.57
N LEU A 116 30.50 -17.35 4.33
CA LEU A 116 29.40 -16.43 4.01
C LEU A 116 28.08 -17.18 4.11
N ARG A 117 27.17 -16.67 4.94
CA ARG A 117 25.78 -17.13 5.05
C ARG A 117 24.87 -16.18 4.29
N TYR A 118 23.94 -16.74 3.53
CA TYR A 118 22.82 -16.06 2.90
C TYR A 118 21.62 -16.10 3.83
N LEU A 119 21.07 -14.92 4.11
CA LEU A 119 19.91 -14.71 4.97
C LEU A 119 18.77 -14.18 4.10
N GLN A 120 17.61 -14.82 4.16
CA GLN A 120 16.40 -14.35 3.51
C GLN A 120 15.25 -14.37 4.49
N ILE A 121 14.48 -13.28 4.50
CA ILE A 121 13.25 -13.12 5.26
C ILE A 121 12.14 -12.77 4.28
N ASP A 122 11.12 -13.62 4.18
CA ASP A 122 9.92 -13.36 3.40
C ASP A 122 8.74 -13.15 4.35
N VAL A 123 8.09 -11.99 4.27
CA VAL A 123 6.86 -11.70 5.03
C VAL A 123 5.68 -11.62 4.07
N THR A 124 4.71 -12.51 4.23
CA THR A 124 3.50 -12.60 3.41
C THR A 124 2.27 -12.16 4.19
N TRP A 125 1.40 -11.37 3.55
CA TRP A 125 0.13 -10.89 4.13
C TRP A 125 -0.95 -10.70 3.07
N GLN A 126 -2.21 -10.64 3.49
CA GLN A 126 -3.35 -10.37 2.59
C GLN A 126 -3.63 -8.87 2.49
N ASP A 127 -3.75 -8.29 1.29
CA ASP A 127 -4.04 -6.85 1.11
C ASP A 127 -5.49 -6.59 0.64
N GLY A 128 -6.37 -7.59 0.79
CA GLY A 128 -7.76 -7.57 0.34
C GLY A 128 -7.97 -7.79 -1.16
N VAL A 129 -6.91 -7.67 -1.97
CA VAL A 129 -6.90 -8.02 -3.41
C VAL A 129 -6.22 -9.38 -3.64
N GLY A 130 -5.28 -9.74 -2.75
CA GLY A 130 -4.55 -10.99 -2.80
C GLY A 130 -3.42 -10.99 -1.76
N ALA A 131 -2.62 -12.04 -1.78
CA ALA A 131 -1.42 -12.13 -0.97
C ALA A 131 -0.32 -11.25 -1.57
N LYS A 132 0.34 -10.46 -0.71
CA LYS A 132 1.58 -9.74 -0.99
C LYS A 132 2.69 -10.38 -0.19
N THR A 133 3.90 -10.37 -0.74
CA THR A 133 5.12 -10.81 -0.06
C THR A 133 6.17 -9.70 -0.14
N TYR A 134 6.84 -9.44 0.97
CA TYR A 134 8.01 -8.58 1.05
C TYR A 134 9.22 -9.43 1.44
N THR A 135 10.28 -9.34 0.62
CA THR A 135 11.50 -10.15 0.78
C THR A 135 12.67 -9.24 1.12
N LEU A 136 13.37 -9.59 2.19
CA LEU A 136 14.64 -8.97 2.58
C LEU A 136 15.75 -10.01 2.49
N LYS A 137 16.85 -9.65 1.84
CA LYS A 137 18.01 -10.52 1.62
C LYS A 137 19.26 -9.85 2.17
N SER A 138 20.13 -10.64 2.79
CA SER A 138 21.39 -10.17 3.32
C SER A 138 22.46 -11.26 3.22
N LEU A 139 23.72 -10.83 3.30
CA LEU A 139 24.87 -11.70 3.45
C LEU A 139 25.56 -11.37 4.76
N ARG A 140 25.94 -12.41 5.51
CA ARG A 140 26.69 -12.26 6.75
C ARG A 140 27.87 -13.23 6.76
N MET A 141 29.02 -12.73 7.17
CA MET A 141 30.16 -13.57 7.51
C MET A 141 29.93 -14.18 8.90
N ALA A 142 30.07 -15.49 9.02
CA ALA A 142 29.94 -16.25 10.26
C ALA A 142 31.05 -17.29 10.33
N PRO A 143 31.48 -17.72 11.53
CA PRO A 143 32.47 -18.78 11.63
C PRO A 143 32.00 -20.07 10.91
N GLU A 144 32.96 -20.84 10.42
CA GLU A 144 32.74 -22.18 9.86
C GLU A 144 32.36 -23.11 11.01
N ASN A 145 31.08 -23.47 11.10
CA ASN A 145 30.59 -24.41 12.10
C ASN A 145 30.16 -25.68 11.35
N GLU A 146 30.77 -26.82 11.69
CA GLU A 146 30.42 -28.17 11.18
C GLU A 146 28.97 -28.56 11.47
#